data_AF-A0A7C4Y901-F1
#
_entry.id   AF-A0A7C4Y901-F1
#
_cell.length_a   1.000
_cell.length_b   1.000
_cell.length_c   1.000
_cell.angle_alpha   90.00
_cell.angle_beta   90.00
_cell.angle_gamma   90.00
#
_symmetry.space_group_name_H-M   'P 1'
#
loop_
_entity.id
_entity.type
_entity.pdbx_description
1 polymer ?
#
loop_
_entity_poly.entity_id
_entity_poly.type
_entity_poly.pdbx_seq_one_letter_code
_entity_poly.pdbx_strand_id
1 'polypeptide(L)'
;MKKFIFIIFAVLLVFSCAKKDLSIFESEADRSAAMEVDLGEINAWFYGGWISTPNQVPYWADSIGSWIYIRWDTDMQGGTADVKVYKVEDLSTPVAYSATWEYGNMFSMLILKPSGNLIPNQTYVVVFNGSGIRDAYGNQLDIDNDGVMGEPRDDNFYKRFSTRKEDGTPSPWKPIREDLSNPFIVGDIFPMHPTDTTIALVTWCYDSRICIYIRDSKPDTLGGTLRSSLDPATVNTNNVKLFDKLTGQEVSGTISYQADTAATQWGRLLFTPAESLRPGRTYLFRLYGDALKDPAGNKLNMIHPGFIDYEITIVNLKSNYTDTLPGDYIEPTVTDWGSAGLPEITFSEIVDKSTINAATIRLNSKTPLTFDIVDKYVSGKIVTVVYIRKYNGSSMSGETVKVSGIKDTAGNIMSGSLSHTY
;
A
#
# COMPACT_ATOMS: atom_id res chain seq x y z
N MET A 1 -38.25 46.11 -26.33
CA MET A 1 -38.03 47.57 -26.12
C MET A 1 -36.57 47.79 -25.74
N LYS A 2 -35.97 48.85 -26.29
CA LYS A 2 -34.53 49.18 -26.35
C LYS A 2 -33.93 49.64 -25.02
N LYS A 3 -32.60 49.49 -24.87
CA LYS A 3 -31.57 50.50 -24.46
C LYS A 3 -30.19 49.79 -24.39
N PHE A 4 -29.31 49.83 -25.40
CA PHE A 4 -28.30 50.84 -25.80
C PHE A 4 -27.27 51.27 -24.72
N ILE A 5 -26.10 50.58 -24.73
CA ILE A 5 -24.69 51.03 -24.90
C ILE A 5 -24.26 52.41 -24.38
N PHE A 6 -23.11 52.51 -23.67
CA PHE A 6 -21.91 53.28 -24.11
C PHE A 6 -20.65 53.05 -23.25
N ILE A 7 -19.53 52.82 -23.95
CA ILE A 7 -18.12 52.72 -23.50
C ILE A 7 -17.45 54.08 -23.77
N ILE A 8 -16.60 54.59 -22.87
CA ILE A 8 -15.52 55.55 -23.21
C ILE A 8 -14.26 55.28 -22.36
N PHE A 9 -13.14 55.15 -23.07
CA PHE A 9 -11.75 55.06 -22.61
C PHE A 9 -11.16 56.46 -22.30
N ALA A 10 -10.27 56.56 -21.32
CA ALA A 10 -9.25 57.62 -21.30
C ALA A 10 -7.98 57.11 -20.59
N VAL A 11 -6.88 57.08 -21.35
CA VAL A 11 -5.50 56.86 -20.90
C VAL A 11 -4.84 58.22 -20.73
N LEU A 12 -4.12 58.44 -19.62
CA LEU A 12 -3.08 59.46 -19.54
C LEU A 12 -1.92 58.94 -18.69
N LEU A 13 -0.72 58.98 -19.26
CA LEU A 13 0.55 58.55 -18.69
C LEU A 13 1.49 59.77 -18.72
N VAL A 14 2.08 60.14 -17.59
CA VAL A 14 3.22 61.07 -17.53
C VAL A 14 4.25 60.53 -16.55
N PHE A 15 5.47 60.35 -17.04
CA PHE A 15 6.68 59.95 -16.32
C PHE A 15 7.37 61.14 -15.64
N SER A 16 8.05 60.89 -14.52
CA SER A 16 9.24 61.63 -14.09
C SER A 16 10.14 60.73 -13.23
N CYS A 17 11.40 60.58 -13.65
CA CYS A 17 12.46 59.78 -13.03
C CYS A 17 13.43 60.67 -12.23
N ALA A 18 13.89 60.22 -11.05
CA ALA A 18 15.29 60.35 -10.64
C ALA A 18 15.66 59.34 -9.54
N LYS A 19 16.72 58.58 -9.83
CA LYS A 19 17.32 57.45 -9.11
C LYS A 19 18.22 57.95 -7.97
N LYS A 20 18.35 57.18 -6.86
CA LYS A 20 19.60 56.46 -6.48
C LYS A 20 19.69 56.07 -4.99
N ASP A 21 19.91 54.77 -4.81
CA ASP A 21 20.57 54.02 -3.73
C ASP A 21 19.89 53.67 -2.38
N LEU A 22 19.58 52.37 -2.31
CA LEU A 22 19.78 51.40 -1.21
C LEU A 22 18.94 51.63 0.07
N SER A 23 18.11 50.70 0.56
CA SER A 23 18.27 49.24 0.54
C SER A 23 16.93 48.51 0.74
N ILE A 24 16.71 47.48 -0.09
CA ILE A 24 15.85 46.28 0.11
C ILE A 24 14.38 46.48 0.55
N PHE A 25 13.61 47.10 -0.35
CA PHE A 25 12.25 46.75 -0.78
C PHE A 25 11.93 45.22 -0.73
N GLU A 26 10.70 44.70 -0.74
CA GLU A 26 9.32 45.23 -0.67
C GLU A 26 8.36 44.05 -0.43
N SER A 27 7.12 44.42 -0.11
CA SER A 27 5.87 43.66 -0.07
C SER A 27 5.58 42.66 -1.21
N GLU A 28 4.97 41.54 -0.81
CA GLU A 28 3.77 40.91 -1.39
C GLU A 28 3.51 41.10 -2.91
N ALA A 29 4.13 40.24 -3.72
CA ALA A 29 3.61 39.59 -4.94
C ALA A 29 4.74 39.33 -5.94
N ASP A 30 5.53 38.28 -5.69
CA ASP A 30 6.18 37.40 -6.68
C ASP A 30 7.29 36.58 -5.99
N ARG A 31 6.87 35.48 -5.35
CA ARG A 31 7.71 34.29 -5.19
C ARG A 31 6.93 33.09 -5.70
N SER A 32 6.86 32.96 -7.01
CA SER A 32 6.62 31.68 -7.68
C SER A 32 7.79 31.39 -8.63
N ALA A 33 8.74 30.57 -8.17
CA ALA A 33 9.47 29.56 -8.95
C ALA A 33 10.80 29.17 -8.26
N ALA A 34 10.70 28.26 -7.28
CA ALA A 34 11.63 27.15 -7.04
C ALA A 34 11.12 26.44 -5.78
N MET A 35 10.37 25.38 -6.07
CA MET A 35 9.55 24.57 -5.19
C MET A 35 10.44 23.67 -4.31
N GLU A 36 10.59 24.02 -3.04
CA GLU A 36 10.61 23.01 -1.98
C GLU A 36 9.28 23.19 -1.26
N VAL A 37 8.31 22.36 -1.61
CA VAL A 37 7.25 22.02 -0.66
C VAL A 37 8.01 21.26 0.41
N ASP A 38 8.49 21.98 1.43
CA ASP A 38 8.83 21.34 2.69
C ASP A 38 7.48 20.78 3.16
N LEU A 39 7.29 19.48 2.92
CA LEU A 39 6.15 18.67 3.34
C LEU A 39 6.24 18.56 4.86
N GLY A 40 6.11 19.70 5.54
CA GLY A 40 6.33 19.85 6.97
C GLY A 40 5.29 19.03 7.71
N GLU A 41 5.60 17.76 7.89
CA GLU A 41 5.04 16.85 8.86
C GLU A 41 4.70 17.64 10.14
N ILE A 42 3.44 17.60 10.58
CA ILE A 42 3.17 17.93 11.99
C ILE A 42 3.76 16.79 12.81
N ASN A 43 5.06 16.90 13.08
CA ASN A 43 5.71 16.10 14.09
C ASN A 43 5.25 16.62 15.46
N ALA A 44 4.29 15.92 16.07
CA ALA A 44 3.96 16.15 17.48
C ALA A 44 5.01 15.48 18.37
N TRP A 45 6.13 16.16 18.65
CA TRP A 45 7.00 15.78 19.75
C TRP A 45 6.52 16.39 21.06
N PHE A 46 6.30 15.52 22.05
CA PHE A 46 6.13 15.92 23.43
C PHE A 46 7.51 16.23 24.03
N TYR A 47 8.01 17.46 23.90
CA TYR A 47 8.88 17.98 24.93
C TYR A 47 8.02 18.45 26.11
N GLY A 48 8.02 17.65 27.16
CA GLY A 48 7.35 17.97 28.40
C GLY A 48 6.80 16.72 29.04
N GLY A 49 7.46 16.28 30.13
CA GLY A 49 6.66 15.86 31.28
C GLY A 49 5.60 16.95 31.48
N TRP A 50 4.36 16.66 31.83
CA TRP A 50 3.99 15.97 33.02
C TRP A 50 2.55 15.44 32.84
N ILE A 51 2.40 14.25 32.26
CA ILE A 51 1.81 13.18 33.08
C ILE A 51 3.03 12.59 33.75
N SER A 52 3.48 13.26 34.81
CA SER A 52 4.58 12.73 35.57
C SER A 52 4.17 11.39 36.09
N THR A 53 5.10 10.47 36.02
CA THR A 53 5.19 9.43 37.02
C THR A 53 4.90 10.03 38.40
N PRO A 54 3.86 9.57 39.13
CA PRO A 54 2.95 8.47 38.80
C PRO A 54 1.72 8.94 38.01
N ASN A 55 1.21 8.09 37.10
CA ASN A 55 -0.06 8.20 36.34
C ASN A 55 -1.33 8.27 37.24
N GLN A 56 -1.27 8.99 38.35
CA GLN A 56 -2.20 9.05 39.48
C GLN A 56 -2.47 10.51 39.83
N VAL A 57 -3.63 11.00 39.41
CA VAL A 57 -4.05 12.39 39.59
C VAL A 57 -5.02 12.55 40.77
N PRO A 58 -5.09 13.73 41.40
CA PRO A 58 -6.22 14.10 42.24
C PRO A 58 -7.54 14.04 41.47
N TYR A 59 -8.64 13.80 42.15
CA TYR A 59 -9.97 13.72 41.52
C TYR A 59 -10.77 15.04 41.60
N TRP A 60 -10.28 16.05 42.33
CA TRP A 60 -10.95 17.35 42.43
C TRP A 60 -10.69 18.23 41.22
N ALA A 61 -11.74 18.82 40.65
CA ALA A 61 -11.67 19.55 39.39
C ALA A 61 -10.87 20.85 39.44
N ASP A 62 -10.84 21.49 40.60
CA ASP A 62 -10.08 22.70 40.91
C ASP A 62 -8.61 22.41 41.22
N SER A 63 -8.23 21.14 41.39
CA SER A 63 -6.85 20.76 41.54
C SER A 63 -6.14 20.81 40.19
N ILE A 64 -5.11 21.66 40.09
CA ILE A 64 -4.21 21.74 38.92
C ILE A 64 -3.64 20.37 38.54
N GLY A 65 -3.46 19.47 39.51
CA GLY A 65 -2.99 18.11 39.26
C GLY A 65 -3.98 17.20 38.53
N SER A 66 -5.26 17.59 38.41
CA SER A 66 -6.30 16.86 37.68
C SER A 66 -6.49 17.35 36.23
N TRP A 67 -5.83 18.46 35.87
CA TRP A 67 -5.90 19.04 34.54
C TRP A 67 -4.98 18.30 33.58
N ILE A 68 -5.35 18.30 32.30
CA ILE A 68 -4.56 17.65 31.24
C ILE A 68 -3.93 18.76 30.41
N TYR A 69 -2.63 18.65 30.19
CA TYR A 69 -1.86 19.60 29.41
C TYR A 69 -1.30 18.89 28.20
N ILE A 70 -1.55 19.45 27.03
CA ILE A 70 -1.09 18.92 25.76
C ILE A 70 -0.28 20.02 25.10
N ARG A 71 0.99 19.76 24.80
CA ARG A 71 1.90 20.72 24.19
C ARG A 71 2.27 20.25 22.79
N TRP A 72 2.27 21.20 21.85
CA TRP A 72 2.82 21.03 20.52
C TRP A 72 3.99 22.00 20.35
N ASP A 73 5.07 21.54 19.75
CA ASP A 73 6.22 22.37 19.37
C ASP A 73 5.97 23.15 18.06
N THR A 74 4.73 23.12 17.54
CA THR A 74 4.25 23.91 16.41
C THR A 74 3.16 24.91 16.82
N ASP A 75 2.91 25.89 15.96
CA ASP A 75 1.86 26.88 16.16
C ASP A 75 0.49 26.31 15.77
N MET A 76 -0.38 26.17 16.77
CA MET A 76 -1.74 25.67 16.63
C MET A 76 -2.74 26.84 16.60
N GLN A 77 -2.31 28.09 16.42
CA GLN A 77 -3.19 29.26 16.33
C GLN A 77 -4.24 29.09 15.21
N GLY A 78 -5.48 28.77 15.60
CA GLY A 78 -6.59 28.49 14.67
C GLY A 78 -6.91 27.00 14.47
N GLY A 79 -6.18 26.11 15.14
CA GLY A 79 -6.39 24.67 15.11
C GLY A 79 -7.66 24.22 15.83
N THR A 80 -8.40 23.30 15.22
CA THR A 80 -9.37 22.47 15.94
C THR A 80 -8.61 21.33 16.61
N ALA A 81 -9.01 20.95 17.83
CA ALA A 81 -8.51 19.74 18.47
C ALA A 81 -9.71 18.88 18.88
N ASP A 82 -9.81 17.67 18.33
CA ASP A 82 -10.80 16.67 18.76
C ASP A 82 -10.16 15.78 19.82
N VAL A 83 -10.17 16.26 21.07
CA VAL A 83 -9.67 15.53 22.23
C VAL A 83 -10.82 15.19 23.16
N LYS A 84 -10.96 13.91 23.50
CA LYS A 84 -12.02 13.41 24.37
C LYS A 84 -11.43 12.57 25.49
N VAL A 85 -12.05 12.63 26.66
CA VAL A 85 -11.67 11.83 27.82
C VAL A 85 -12.78 10.84 28.09
N TYR A 86 -12.46 9.57 28.28
CA TYR A 86 -13.43 8.51 28.57
C TYR A 86 -13.05 7.76 29.82
N LYS A 87 -14.04 7.15 30.48
CA LYS A 87 -13.76 6.11 31.47
C LYS A 87 -13.33 4.86 30.70
N VAL A 88 -12.32 4.15 31.18
CA VAL A 88 -11.88 2.90 30.54
C VAL A 88 -13.00 1.85 30.44
N GLU A 89 -13.94 1.85 31.39
CA GLU A 89 -15.10 0.95 31.40
C GLU A 89 -16.26 1.38 30.49
N ASP A 90 -16.19 2.58 29.90
CA ASP A 90 -17.25 3.16 29.08
C ASP A 90 -16.65 4.19 28.12
N LEU A 91 -16.28 3.70 26.93
CA LEU A 91 -15.74 4.50 25.83
C LEU A 91 -16.83 5.17 24.98
N SER A 92 -18.11 4.95 25.30
CA SER A 92 -19.23 5.50 24.53
C SER A 92 -19.59 6.92 24.95
N THR A 93 -19.33 7.26 26.21
CA THR A 93 -19.73 8.54 26.80
C THR A 93 -18.51 9.33 27.27
N PRO A 94 -18.20 10.49 26.64
CA PRO A 94 -17.08 11.30 27.04
C PRO A 94 -17.35 11.99 28.38
N VAL A 95 -16.32 12.06 29.21
CA VAL A 95 -16.24 12.88 30.42
C VAL A 95 -16.10 14.33 30.00
N ALA A 96 -16.92 15.20 30.59
CA ALA A 96 -16.91 16.61 30.27
C ALA A 96 -15.62 17.29 30.74
N TYR A 97 -14.91 17.88 29.78
CA TYR A 97 -13.75 18.75 30.01
C TYR A 97 -13.98 20.06 29.24
N SER A 98 -13.59 21.18 29.85
CA SER A 98 -13.45 22.45 29.15
C SER A 98 -12.04 22.58 28.60
N ALA A 99 -11.91 23.01 27.36
CA ALA A 99 -10.65 23.22 26.68
C ALA A 99 -10.26 24.71 26.65
N THR A 100 -8.99 25.02 26.89
CA THR A 100 -8.44 26.38 26.78
C THR A 100 -7.08 26.32 26.13
N TRP A 101 -6.85 27.18 25.14
CA TRP A 101 -5.55 27.30 24.47
C TRP A 101 -4.68 28.37 25.14
N GLU A 102 -3.40 28.06 25.29
CA GLU A 102 -2.33 28.99 25.60
C GLU A 102 -1.29 28.95 24.48
N TYR A 103 -0.90 30.12 23.98
CA TYR A 103 0.05 30.27 22.88
C TYR A 103 1.33 30.92 23.39
N GLY A 104 2.45 30.24 23.23
CA GLY A 104 3.79 30.76 23.51
C GLY A 104 4.57 31.05 22.23
N ASN A 105 5.74 31.69 22.36
CA ASN A 105 6.56 32.08 21.21
C ASN A 105 7.14 30.91 20.40
N MET A 106 7.10 29.67 20.92
CA MET A 106 7.68 28.47 20.28
C MET A 106 6.85 27.20 20.54
N PHE A 107 5.62 27.33 21.07
CA PHE A 107 4.77 26.19 21.35
C PHE A 107 3.31 26.62 21.51
N SER A 108 2.43 25.67 21.29
CA SER A 108 1.00 25.79 21.63
C SER A 108 0.65 24.79 22.71
N MET A 109 -0.25 25.16 23.62
CA MET A 109 -0.68 24.30 24.70
C MET A 109 -2.21 24.28 24.82
N LEU A 110 -2.79 23.09 24.81
CA LEU A 110 -4.20 22.85 25.11
C LEU A 110 -4.30 22.37 26.56
N ILE A 111 -5.04 23.12 27.36
CA ILE A 111 -5.35 22.82 28.75
C ILE A 111 -6.78 22.30 28.80
N LEU A 112 -6.95 21.06 29.24
CA LEU A 112 -8.26 20.47 29.51
C LEU A 112 -8.48 20.46 31.02
N LYS A 113 -9.56 21.12 31.46
CA LYS A 113 -10.00 21.12 32.86
C LYS A 113 -11.28 20.31 32.97
N PRO A 114 -11.38 19.35 33.90
CA PRO A 114 -12.61 18.59 34.07
C PRO A 114 -13.73 19.53 34.52
N SER A 115 -14.91 19.40 33.92
CA SER A 115 -16.04 20.30 34.21
C SER A 115 -16.68 20.03 35.58
N GLY A 116 -16.29 18.94 36.25
CA GLY A 116 -16.69 18.58 37.60
C GLY A 116 -15.70 17.56 38.18
N ASN A 117 -15.85 17.22 39.46
CA ASN A 117 -14.96 16.25 40.11
C ASN A 117 -14.97 14.92 39.35
N LEU A 118 -13.79 14.35 39.18
CA LEU A 118 -13.61 13.01 38.65
C LEU A 118 -14.02 11.97 39.71
N ILE A 119 -14.28 10.75 39.25
CA ILE A 119 -14.61 9.63 40.14
C ILE A 119 -13.30 9.16 40.79
N PRO A 120 -13.21 9.01 42.11
CA PRO A 120 -12.03 8.47 42.78
C PRO A 120 -11.82 6.99 42.41
N ASN A 121 -10.56 6.53 42.38
CA ASN A 121 -10.19 5.15 42.01
C ASN A 121 -10.70 4.70 40.61
N GLN A 122 -10.71 5.64 39.67
CA GLN A 122 -11.16 5.44 38.31
C GLN A 122 -10.00 5.61 37.32
N THR A 123 -9.98 4.77 36.28
CA THR A 123 -9.02 4.91 35.18
C THR A 123 -9.73 5.54 33.98
N TYR A 124 -9.05 6.52 33.39
CA TYR A 124 -9.50 7.27 32.24
C TYR A 124 -8.51 7.14 31.08
N VAL A 125 -9.03 7.29 29.87
CA VAL A 125 -8.24 7.39 28.64
C VAL A 125 -8.53 8.72 27.97
N VAL A 126 -7.48 9.43 27.60
CA VAL A 126 -7.52 10.61 26.73
C VAL A 126 -7.31 10.10 25.32
N VAL A 127 -8.24 10.41 24.43
CA VAL A 127 -8.23 10.06 23.02
C VAL A 127 -8.05 11.34 22.22
N PHE A 128 -7.06 11.32 21.34
CA PHE A 128 -6.79 12.36 20.37
C PHE A 128 -7.24 11.80 19.04
N ASN A 129 -8.13 12.50 18.35
CA ASN A 129 -8.52 12.10 17.01
C ASN A 129 -7.68 12.87 16.00
N GLY A 130 -6.70 12.19 15.39
CA GLY A 130 -5.75 12.81 14.46
C GLY A 130 -6.43 13.54 13.31
N SER A 131 -7.55 13.02 12.83
CA SER A 131 -8.36 13.63 11.77
C SER A 131 -8.95 15.00 12.09
N GLY A 132 -9.14 15.29 13.38
CA GLY A 132 -9.70 16.55 13.85
C GLY A 132 -8.65 17.58 14.26
N ILE A 133 -7.37 17.21 14.31
CA ILE A 133 -6.27 18.04 14.80
C ILE A 133 -5.60 18.75 13.62
N ARG A 134 -5.52 20.08 13.67
CA ARG A 134 -4.85 20.90 12.65
C ARG A 134 -3.98 21.99 13.26
N ASP A 135 -2.85 22.31 12.62
CA ASP A 135 -2.06 23.50 12.95
C ASP A 135 -2.66 24.79 12.34
N ALA A 136 -1.99 25.92 12.56
CA ALA A 136 -2.39 27.23 12.01
C ALA A 136 -2.39 27.29 10.47
N TYR A 137 -1.67 26.37 9.81
CA TYR A 137 -1.55 26.29 8.36
C TYR A 137 -2.51 25.27 7.74
N GLY A 138 -3.28 24.56 8.57
CA GLY A 138 -4.26 23.56 8.14
C GLY A 138 -3.69 22.16 7.93
N ASN A 139 -2.40 21.95 8.20
CA ASN A 139 -1.78 20.63 8.18
C ASN A 139 -2.45 19.76 9.25
N GLN A 140 -2.58 18.46 9.01
CA GLN A 140 -3.15 17.53 9.98
C GLN A 140 -2.05 16.81 10.75
N LEU A 141 -2.39 16.29 11.93
CA LEU A 141 -1.48 15.44 12.70
C LEU A 141 -1.10 14.21 11.86
N ASP A 142 0.18 13.87 11.82
CA ASP A 142 0.74 12.67 11.18
C ASP A 142 1.74 12.06 12.19
N ILE A 143 1.25 11.19 13.07
CA ILE A 143 2.00 10.74 14.26
C ILE A 143 2.98 9.63 13.93
N ASP A 144 2.66 8.78 12.95
CA ASP A 144 3.49 7.68 12.52
C ASP A 144 4.34 8.03 11.28
N ASN A 145 4.17 9.26 10.78
CA ASN A 145 5.06 9.93 9.84
C ASN A 145 5.12 9.21 8.50
N ASP A 146 3.95 8.77 8.04
CA ASP A 146 3.78 8.01 6.81
C ASP A 146 3.38 8.88 5.61
N GLY A 147 3.15 10.18 5.86
CA GLY A 147 2.82 11.19 4.87
C GLY A 147 1.32 11.33 4.59
N VAL A 148 0.45 10.58 5.27
CA VAL A 148 -1.00 10.68 5.16
C VAL A 148 -1.59 11.33 6.41
N MET A 149 -1.76 12.65 6.33
CA MET A 149 -2.11 13.43 7.53
C MET A 149 -3.59 13.28 7.95
N GLY A 150 -3.80 13.01 9.24
CA GLY A 150 -5.09 13.09 9.92
C GLY A 150 -5.94 11.85 9.74
N GLU A 151 -5.34 10.68 9.72
CA GLU A 151 -6.03 9.42 9.63
C GLU A 151 -6.59 9.01 11.00
N PRO A 152 -7.92 8.75 11.13
CA PRO A 152 -8.55 8.46 12.42
C PRO A 152 -8.10 7.14 13.10
N ARG A 153 -7.04 6.45 12.63
CA ARG A 153 -6.73 5.07 13.02
C ARG A 153 -5.30 4.88 13.54
N ASP A 154 -4.35 5.60 12.97
CA ASP A 154 -2.91 5.65 13.29
C ASP A 154 -2.53 7.01 13.90
N ASP A 155 -3.07 8.12 13.39
CA ASP A 155 -2.88 9.46 13.97
C ASP A 155 -3.66 9.70 15.26
N ASN A 156 -4.43 8.71 15.69
CA ASN A 156 -5.05 8.75 17.00
C ASN A 156 -4.05 8.39 18.09
N PHE A 157 -3.82 9.36 18.98
CA PHE A 157 -3.03 9.13 20.18
C PHE A 157 -3.94 8.77 21.37
N TYR A 158 -3.42 7.91 22.27
CA TYR A 158 -4.13 7.51 23.48
C TYR A 158 -3.22 7.63 24.70
N LYS A 159 -3.71 8.24 25.77
CA LYS A 159 -2.97 8.36 27.03
C LYS A 159 -3.84 8.04 28.24
N ARG A 160 -3.27 7.32 29.20
CA ARG A 160 -3.99 6.83 30.38
C ARG A 160 -3.58 7.58 31.64
N PHE A 161 -4.55 7.80 32.52
CA PHE A 161 -4.32 8.22 33.89
C PHE A 161 -5.37 7.60 34.82
N SER A 162 -5.06 7.51 36.11
CA SER A 162 -6.02 7.09 37.13
C SER A 162 -6.16 8.16 38.19
N THR A 163 -7.34 8.29 38.77
CA THR A 163 -7.55 9.12 39.96
C THR A 163 -7.13 8.37 41.22
N ARG A 164 -6.65 9.09 42.22
CA ARG A 164 -6.39 8.55 43.57
C ARG A 164 -7.67 8.03 44.22
N LYS A 165 -7.52 7.20 45.24
CA LYS A 165 -8.63 6.80 46.10
C LYS A 165 -9.07 7.98 46.98
N GLU A 166 -10.26 7.87 47.56
CA GLU A 166 -10.82 8.90 48.47
C GLU A 166 -9.92 9.18 49.68
N ASP A 167 -9.22 8.16 50.18
CA ASP A 167 -8.23 8.25 51.27
C ASP A 167 -6.89 8.89 50.85
N GLY A 168 -6.78 9.35 49.60
CA GLY A 168 -5.57 9.96 49.02
C GLY A 168 -4.49 8.95 48.63
N THR A 169 -4.68 7.66 48.95
CA THR A 169 -3.73 6.62 48.56
C THR A 169 -3.77 6.37 47.06
N PRO A 170 -2.65 5.92 46.45
CA PRO A 170 -2.63 5.55 45.04
C PRO A 170 -3.65 4.45 44.73
N SER A 171 -4.35 4.59 43.61
CA SER A 171 -5.23 3.55 43.10
C SER A 171 -4.39 2.42 42.49
N PRO A 172 -4.78 1.14 42.69
CA PRO A 172 -4.15 0.06 41.95
C PRO A 172 -4.33 0.33 40.45
N TRP A 173 -3.25 0.17 39.68
CA TRP A 173 -3.29 0.34 38.23
C TRP A 173 -4.31 -0.63 37.63
N LYS A 174 -5.38 -0.12 37.02
CA LYS A 174 -6.36 -0.94 36.32
C LYS A 174 -5.95 -1.03 34.83
N PRO A 175 -5.59 -2.21 34.31
CA PRO A 175 -5.26 -2.36 32.90
C PRO A 175 -6.52 -2.19 32.03
N ILE A 176 -6.33 -1.64 30.82
CA ILE A 176 -7.32 -1.78 29.75
C ILE A 176 -7.25 -3.25 29.31
N ARG A 177 -8.40 -3.96 29.29
CA ARG A 177 -8.48 -5.32 28.73
C ARG A 177 -8.78 -5.33 27.24
N GLU A 178 -9.28 -4.20 26.73
CA GLU A 178 -9.62 -4.00 25.32
C GLU A 178 -8.38 -3.64 24.52
N ASP A 179 -8.18 -4.38 23.43
CA ASP A 179 -7.11 -4.17 22.48
C ASP A 179 -7.55 -3.09 21.48
N LEU A 180 -6.80 -2.00 21.42
CA LEU A 180 -7.10 -0.82 20.59
C LEU A 180 -6.01 -0.57 19.54
N SER A 181 -5.01 -1.46 19.46
CA SER A 181 -3.88 -1.29 18.56
C SER A 181 -4.15 -1.96 17.24
N ASN A 182 -3.77 -1.30 16.16
CA ASN A 182 -3.91 -1.87 14.83
C ASN A 182 -2.74 -2.82 14.53
N PRO A 183 -3.00 -4.01 13.96
CA PRO A 183 -1.94 -4.81 13.36
C PRO A 183 -1.25 -4.02 12.25
N PHE A 184 0.04 -4.20 12.03
CA PHE A 184 0.81 -3.50 10.99
C PHE A 184 1.81 -4.42 10.30
N ILE A 185 2.16 -4.09 9.06
CA ILE A 185 3.14 -4.82 8.25
C ILE A 185 4.56 -4.49 8.71
N VAL A 186 5.43 -5.49 8.69
CA VAL A 186 6.79 -5.38 9.18
C VAL A 186 7.75 -5.63 8.03
N GLY A 187 8.38 -4.56 7.58
CA GLY A 187 9.29 -4.60 6.45
C GLY A 187 8.56 -4.86 5.13
N ASP A 188 9.29 -5.40 4.17
CA ASP A 188 8.78 -5.72 2.84
C ASP A 188 8.37 -7.20 2.73
N ILE A 189 7.69 -7.56 1.64
CA ILE A 189 7.44 -8.94 1.27
C ILE A 189 8.75 -9.65 0.89
N PHE A 190 8.80 -10.96 1.10
CA PHE A 190 9.98 -11.76 0.76
C PHE A 190 9.63 -13.18 0.30
N PRO A 191 10.47 -13.81 -0.54
CA PRO A 191 10.26 -15.16 -1.00
C PRO A 191 10.55 -16.18 0.10
N MET A 192 9.72 -17.22 0.17
CA MET A 192 9.96 -18.40 1.00
C MET A 192 10.12 -19.63 0.11
N HIS A 193 10.99 -20.55 0.55
CA HIS A 193 11.17 -21.85 -0.09
C HIS A 193 9.81 -22.57 -0.20
N PRO A 194 9.50 -23.31 -1.29
CA PRO A 194 8.22 -23.99 -1.49
C PRO A 194 7.90 -25.03 -0.41
N THR A 195 8.91 -25.68 0.14
CA THR A 195 8.72 -26.87 1.01
C THR A 195 9.09 -26.67 2.47
N ASP A 196 9.75 -25.57 2.85
CA ASP A 196 10.21 -25.38 4.24
C ASP A 196 10.08 -23.92 4.70
N THR A 197 10.30 -23.69 6.00
CA THR A 197 10.12 -22.36 6.59
C THR A 197 11.30 -21.41 6.40
N THR A 198 12.29 -21.77 5.58
CA THR A 198 13.46 -20.94 5.34
C THR A 198 13.14 -19.81 4.39
N ILE A 199 13.74 -18.65 4.67
CA ILE A 199 13.72 -17.50 3.78
C ILE A 199 14.57 -17.90 2.57
N ALA A 200 13.97 -17.96 1.38
CA ALA A 200 14.75 -17.91 0.17
C ALA A 200 15.35 -16.49 0.13
N LEU A 201 16.66 -16.33 -0.08
CA LEU A 201 17.25 -14.99 -0.19
C LEU A 201 16.48 -14.15 -1.22
N VAL A 202 16.60 -12.82 -1.12
CA VAL A 202 15.95 -11.66 -1.82
C VAL A 202 15.48 -11.84 -3.29
N THR A 203 15.84 -12.93 -3.96
CA THR A 203 15.48 -13.26 -5.32
C THR A 203 14.17 -14.05 -5.41
N TRP A 204 13.21 -13.52 -6.16
CA TRP A 204 11.92 -14.16 -6.40
C TRP A 204 12.01 -15.24 -7.50
N CYS A 205 12.00 -16.50 -7.08
CA CYS A 205 12.03 -17.68 -7.97
C CYS A 205 10.62 -18.12 -8.38
N TYR A 206 10.50 -18.90 -9.45
CA TYR A 206 9.20 -19.31 -9.99
C TYR A 206 8.39 -20.23 -9.07
N ASP A 207 9.05 -20.96 -8.18
CA ASP A 207 8.45 -21.84 -7.18
C ASP A 207 8.41 -21.20 -5.78
N SER A 208 8.66 -19.88 -5.69
CA SER A 208 8.64 -19.17 -4.42
C SER A 208 7.23 -19.03 -3.89
N ARG A 209 7.10 -19.20 -2.57
CA ARG A 209 5.94 -18.72 -1.82
C ARG A 209 6.16 -17.26 -1.44
N ILE A 210 5.08 -16.51 -1.31
CA ILE A 210 5.13 -15.09 -0.96
C ILE A 210 4.84 -14.95 0.52
N CYS A 211 5.74 -14.32 1.26
CA CYS A 211 5.62 -14.17 2.69
C CYS A 211 5.67 -12.70 3.11
N ILE A 212 4.91 -12.36 4.14
CA ILE A 212 4.95 -11.05 4.81
C ILE A 212 4.84 -11.22 6.32
N TYR A 213 5.57 -10.39 7.05
CA TYR A 213 5.47 -10.33 8.50
C TYR A 213 4.48 -9.26 8.94
N ILE A 214 3.67 -9.61 9.93
CA ILE A 214 2.65 -8.73 10.50
C ILE A 214 2.81 -8.77 12.02
N ARG A 215 2.80 -7.60 12.66
CA ARG A 215 2.86 -7.47 14.12
C ARG A 215 1.62 -6.74 14.61
N ASP A 216 1.21 -7.11 15.82
CA ASP A 216 0.32 -6.31 16.62
C ASP A 216 0.80 -6.32 18.09
N SER A 217 0.34 -5.36 18.88
CA SER A 217 0.80 -5.07 20.23
C SER A 217 -0.36 -4.64 21.09
N LYS A 218 -0.78 -5.50 22.02
CA LYS A 218 -1.86 -5.20 22.96
C LYS A 218 -1.34 -4.94 24.37
N PRO A 219 -1.96 -4.04 25.14
CA PRO A 219 -1.56 -3.83 26.53
C PRO A 219 -1.76 -5.08 27.39
N ASP A 220 -0.82 -5.35 28.30
CA ASP A 220 -0.91 -6.41 29.29
C ASP A 220 -1.61 -5.93 30.58
N THR A 221 -1.92 -6.87 31.48
CA THR A 221 -2.63 -6.57 32.74
C THR A 221 -1.84 -5.72 33.75
N LEU A 222 -0.55 -5.54 33.54
CA LEU A 222 0.37 -4.78 34.38
C LEU A 222 0.86 -3.49 33.71
N GLY A 223 0.34 -3.16 32.51
CA GLY A 223 0.73 -1.98 31.75
C GLY A 223 1.92 -2.17 30.82
N GLY A 224 2.44 -3.39 30.69
CA GLY A 224 3.35 -3.81 29.62
C GLY A 224 2.63 -4.06 28.29
N THR A 225 3.34 -4.65 27.33
CA THR A 225 2.83 -4.93 25.99
C THR A 225 2.93 -6.42 25.71
N LEU A 226 1.78 -7.08 25.52
CA LEU A 226 1.69 -8.40 24.91
C LEU A 226 1.72 -8.28 23.40
N ARG A 227 2.40 -9.20 22.75
CA ARG A 227 2.32 -9.31 21.30
C ARG A 227 1.01 -9.96 20.90
N SER A 228 0.44 -9.44 19.83
CA SER A 228 -0.78 -9.91 19.20
C SER A 228 -0.51 -10.08 17.70
N SER A 229 -1.51 -10.56 16.97
CA SER A 229 -1.41 -10.80 15.54
C SER A 229 -2.78 -10.68 14.89
N LEU A 230 -2.89 -10.86 13.57
CA LEU A 230 -4.19 -10.96 12.91
C LEU A 230 -5.01 -12.13 13.49
N ASP A 231 -6.33 -11.98 13.45
CA ASP A 231 -7.28 -13.08 13.55
C ASP A 231 -7.14 -13.96 12.30
N PRO A 232 -6.71 -15.23 12.45
CA PRO A 232 -6.58 -16.16 11.33
C PRO A 232 -7.85 -16.30 10.48
N ALA A 233 -9.05 -16.08 11.05
CA ALA A 233 -10.30 -16.15 10.31
C ALA A 233 -10.44 -15.05 9.23
N THR A 234 -9.77 -13.92 9.43
CA THR A 234 -9.76 -12.82 8.45
C THR A 234 -8.75 -13.01 7.34
N VAL A 235 -7.81 -13.95 7.48
CA VAL A 235 -6.74 -14.20 6.52
C VAL A 235 -7.16 -15.31 5.54
N ASN A 236 -7.71 -14.92 4.39
CA ASN A 236 -8.27 -15.84 3.41
C ASN A 236 -8.19 -15.28 1.97
N THR A 237 -8.59 -16.07 0.98
CA THR A 237 -8.48 -15.76 -0.46
C THR A 237 -9.34 -14.58 -0.92
N ASN A 238 -10.25 -14.07 -0.10
CA ASN A 238 -10.97 -12.83 -0.43
C ASN A 238 -10.14 -11.59 -0.05
N ASN A 239 -9.29 -11.70 0.96
CA ASN A 239 -8.60 -10.57 1.57
C ASN A 239 -7.10 -10.51 1.24
N VAL A 240 -6.57 -11.57 0.62
CA VAL A 240 -5.19 -11.67 0.14
C VAL A 240 -5.24 -12.27 -1.26
N LYS A 241 -4.65 -11.60 -2.25
CA LYS A 241 -4.71 -12.02 -3.64
C LYS A 241 -3.38 -11.83 -4.36
N LEU A 242 -3.20 -12.58 -5.45
CA LEU A 242 -2.08 -12.41 -6.36
C LEU A 242 -2.63 -12.23 -7.77
N PHE A 243 -2.16 -11.22 -8.50
CA PHE A 243 -2.57 -10.96 -9.87
C PHE A 243 -1.38 -10.97 -10.81
N ASP A 244 -1.54 -11.55 -12.00
CA ASP A 244 -0.58 -11.36 -13.08
C ASP A 244 -0.74 -9.92 -13.61
N LYS A 245 0.32 -9.11 -13.50
CA LYS A 245 0.26 -7.67 -13.83
C LYS A 245 -0.03 -7.43 -15.31
N LEU A 246 0.39 -8.33 -16.20
CA LEU A 246 0.15 -8.15 -17.63
C LEU A 246 -1.31 -8.44 -17.98
N THR A 247 -1.85 -9.54 -17.48
CA THR A 247 -3.19 -10.02 -17.89
C THR A 247 -4.32 -9.53 -16.99
N GLY A 248 -4.00 -9.06 -15.78
CA GLY A 248 -4.96 -8.71 -14.74
C GLY A 248 -5.69 -9.91 -14.14
N GLN A 249 -5.32 -11.14 -14.52
CA GLN A 249 -5.95 -12.36 -14.02
C GLN A 249 -5.45 -12.71 -12.63
N GLU A 250 -6.36 -13.18 -11.78
CA GLU A 250 -6.03 -13.68 -10.45
C GLU A 250 -5.29 -15.02 -10.56
N VAL A 251 -4.17 -15.12 -9.86
CA VAL A 251 -3.40 -16.36 -9.73
C VAL A 251 -3.99 -17.15 -8.57
N SER A 252 -4.44 -18.37 -8.87
CA SER A 252 -4.96 -19.27 -7.84
C SER A 252 -3.85 -19.72 -6.88
N GLY A 253 -4.20 -19.88 -5.60
CA GLY A 253 -3.27 -20.32 -4.56
C GLY A 253 -3.96 -20.57 -3.24
N THR A 254 -3.18 -20.99 -2.25
CA THR A 254 -3.63 -21.19 -0.87
C THR A 254 -2.96 -20.19 0.05
N ILE A 255 -3.70 -19.76 1.08
CA ILE A 255 -3.19 -18.85 2.10
C ILE A 255 -3.11 -19.58 3.42
N SER A 256 -2.01 -19.36 4.14
CA SER A 256 -1.87 -19.79 5.52
C SER A 256 -1.35 -18.64 6.37
N TYR A 257 -1.80 -18.60 7.62
CA TYR A 257 -1.33 -17.64 8.60
C TYR A 257 -0.79 -18.37 9.82
N GLN A 258 0.42 -18.01 10.23
CA GLN A 258 0.99 -18.42 11.50
C GLN A 258 0.98 -17.22 12.44
N ALA A 259 0.13 -17.26 13.46
CA ALA A 259 0.07 -16.22 14.49
C ALA A 259 1.41 -16.08 15.21
N ASP A 260 1.67 -14.88 15.75
CA ASP A 260 2.88 -14.65 16.53
C ASP A 260 2.88 -15.51 17.81
N THR A 261 4.07 -15.93 18.22
CA THR A 261 4.35 -16.60 19.47
C THR A 261 5.50 -15.87 20.16
N ALA A 262 5.70 -16.10 21.46
CA ALA A 262 6.83 -15.53 22.19
C ALA A 262 8.21 -15.83 21.55
N ALA A 263 8.31 -16.86 20.69
CA ALA A 263 9.54 -17.25 20.01
C ALA A 263 9.73 -16.60 18.62
N THR A 264 8.66 -16.32 17.88
CA THR A 264 8.72 -15.88 16.47
C THR A 264 8.75 -14.37 16.29
N GLN A 265 8.31 -13.60 17.30
CA GLN A 265 8.29 -12.13 17.35
C GLN A 265 7.39 -11.41 16.33
N TRP A 266 6.82 -12.13 15.36
CA TRP A 266 6.00 -11.65 14.26
C TRP A 266 5.02 -12.75 13.80
N GLY A 267 3.80 -12.38 13.43
CA GLY A 267 2.89 -13.24 12.69
C GLY A 267 3.33 -13.33 11.22
N ARG A 268 3.08 -14.47 10.59
CA ARG A 268 3.55 -14.78 9.23
C ARG A 268 2.38 -15.14 8.33
N LEU A 269 2.13 -14.31 7.33
CA LEU A 269 1.16 -14.57 6.27
C LEU A 269 1.91 -15.11 5.07
N LEU A 270 1.45 -16.25 4.56
CA LEU A 270 2.06 -16.97 3.45
C LEU A 270 1.02 -17.24 2.37
N PHE A 271 1.33 -16.83 1.15
CA PHE A 271 0.61 -17.19 -0.05
C PHE A 271 1.42 -18.22 -0.86
N THR A 272 0.81 -19.35 -1.16
CA THR A 272 1.40 -20.43 -1.98
C THR A 272 0.63 -20.49 -3.30
N PRO A 273 1.25 -20.07 -4.43
CA PRO A 273 0.65 -20.25 -5.75
C PRO A 273 0.31 -21.73 -6.00
N ALA A 274 -0.84 -22.00 -6.62
CA ALA A 274 -1.27 -23.36 -6.94
C ALA A 274 -0.40 -23.99 -8.04
N GLU A 275 0.14 -23.16 -8.91
CA GLU A 275 1.06 -23.50 -9.99
C GLU A 275 2.30 -22.62 -9.89
N SER A 276 3.42 -23.07 -10.43
CA SER A 276 4.63 -22.26 -10.55
C SER A 276 4.33 -20.93 -11.24
N LEU A 277 4.85 -19.84 -10.68
CA LEU A 277 4.80 -18.52 -11.29
C LEU A 277 5.65 -18.51 -12.56
N ARG A 278 5.37 -17.61 -13.49
CA ARG A 278 6.09 -17.57 -14.77
C ARG A 278 7.35 -16.71 -14.65
N PRO A 279 8.53 -17.20 -15.02
CA PRO A 279 9.73 -16.37 -15.13
C PRO A 279 9.53 -15.15 -16.04
N GLY A 280 10.18 -14.04 -15.71
CA GLY A 280 10.07 -12.78 -16.44
C GLY A 280 8.72 -12.08 -16.30
N ARG A 281 7.76 -12.63 -15.56
CA ARG A 281 6.48 -11.97 -15.25
C ARG A 281 6.57 -11.18 -13.97
N THR A 282 5.87 -10.05 -13.96
CA THR A 282 5.58 -9.26 -12.76
C THR A 282 4.18 -9.57 -12.27
N TYR A 283 4.06 -9.76 -10.96
CA TYR A 283 2.80 -10.01 -10.26
C TYR A 283 2.54 -8.90 -9.24
N LEU A 284 1.26 -8.67 -8.94
CA LEU A 284 0.80 -7.78 -7.87
C LEU A 284 0.27 -8.63 -6.73
N PHE A 285 0.98 -8.63 -5.60
CA PHE A 285 0.51 -9.25 -4.36
C PHE A 285 -0.28 -8.23 -3.55
N ARG A 286 -1.59 -8.45 -3.41
CA ARG A 286 -2.54 -7.52 -2.84
C ARG A 286 -3.03 -7.96 -1.47
N LEU A 287 -2.97 -7.05 -0.50
CA LEU A 287 -3.62 -7.18 0.81
C LEU A 287 -4.80 -6.20 0.90
N TYR A 288 -5.96 -6.65 1.36
CA TYR A 288 -7.13 -5.80 1.62
C TYR A 288 -7.25 -5.52 3.13
N GLY A 289 -6.55 -4.51 3.64
CA GLY A 289 -6.40 -4.33 5.09
C GLY A 289 -7.64 -3.86 5.82
N ASP A 290 -8.66 -3.32 5.14
CA ASP A 290 -9.96 -3.09 5.76
C ASP A 290 -10.67 -4.39 6.20
N ALA A 291 -10.32 -5.50 5.57
CA ALA A 291 -10.89 -6.83 5.81
C ALA A 291 -9.99 -7.73 6.68
N LEU A 292 -8.68 -7.46 6.73
CA LEU A 292 -7.72 -8.12 7.63
C LEU A 292 -7.80 -7.47 9.01
N LYS A 293 -8.10 -8.23 10.06
CA LYS A 293 -8.27 -7.69 11.41
C LYS A 293 -7.61 -8.56 12.46
N ASP A 294 -7.31 -7.98 13.61
CA ASP A 294 -6.96 -8.72 14.83
C ASP A 294 -8.23 -9.32 15.50
N PRO A 295 -8.09 -10.11 16.58
CA PRO A 295 -9.23 -10.67 17.32
C PRO A 295 -10.15 -9.63 18.00
N ALA A 296 -9.69 -8.40 18.19
CA ALA A 296 -10.50 -7.31 18.75
C ALA A 296 -11.26 -6.51 17.67
N GLY A 297 -10.97 -6.80 16.39
CA GLY A 297 -11.61 -6.17 15.24
C GLY A 297 -10.85 -4.95 14.71
N ASN A 298 -9.65 -4.65 15.23
CA ASN A 298 -8.78 -3.60 14.72
C ASN A 298 -8.23 -4.03 13.37
N LYS A 299 -8.28 -3.13 12.39
CA LYS A 299 -7.91 -3.42 11.00
C LYS A 299 -6.41 -3.35 10.79
N LEU A 300 -5.89 -4.11 9.83
CA LEU A 300 -4.50 -3.99 9.39
C LEU A 300 -4.25 -2.54 8.97
N ASN A 301 -3.24 -1.92 9.60
CA ASN A 301 -2.77 -0.60 9.29
C ASN A 301 -2.13 -0.61 7.89
N MET A 302 -2.49 0.38 7.08
CA MET A 302 -2.08 0.50 5.69
C MET A 302 -1.83 1.98 5.39
N ILE A 303 -0.69 2.27 4.77
CA ILE A 303 -0.33 3.61 4.25
C ILE A 303 -1.38 4.14 3.26
N HIS A 304 -2.21 3.27 2.66
CA HIS A 304 -3.28 3.69 1.75
C HIS A 304 -4.63 3.03 2.08
N PRO A 305 -5.75 3.77 2.01
CA PRO A 305 -7.06 3.22 2.30
C PRO A 305 -7.48 2.15 1.27
N GLY A 306 -7.91 1.00 1.79
CA GLY A 306 -8.52 -0.09 1.02
C GLY A 306 -7.59 -1.30 0.80
N PHE A 307 -6.52 -1.13 0.02
CA PHE A 307 -5.56 -2.19 -0.27
C PHE A 307 -4.13 -1.69 -0.51
N ILE A 308 -3.14 -2.57 -0.33
CA ILE A 308 -1.72 -2.37 -0.67
C ILE A 308 -1.34 -3.43 -1.70
N ASP A 309 -0.63 -3.01 -2.74
CA ASP A 309 0.00 -3.88 -3.72
C ASP A 309 1.52 -3.89 -3.55
N TYR A 310 2.08 -5.09 -3.61
CA TYR A 310 3.51 -5.30 -3.75
C TYR A 310 3.82 -5.88 -5.12
N GLU A 311 4.77 -5.27 -5.83
CA GLU A 311 5.21 -5.78 -7.13
C GLU A 311 6.31 -6.82 -6.97
N ILE A 312 6.11 -7.98 -7.60
CA ILE A 312 7.05 -9.10 -7.56
C ILE A 312 7.42 -9.47 -8.97
N THR A 313 8.71 -9.39 -9.32
CA THR A 313 9.20 -9.85 -10.64
C THR A 313 9.94 -11.16 -10.47
N ILE A 314 9.47 -12.19 -11.18
CA ILE A 314 9.99 -13.56 -11.07
C ILE A 314 11.19 -13.74 -11.98
N VAL A 315 12.29 -14.25 -11.43
CA VAL A 315 13.48 -14.60 -12.21
C VAL A 315 13.44 -16.07 -12.64
N ASN A 316 14.25 -16.40 -13.65
CA ASN A 316 14.39 -17.77 -14.14
C ASN A 316 15.35 -18.60 -13.26
N LEU A 317 14.97 -18.82 -12.00
CA LEU A 317 15.67 -19.66 -11.04
C LEU A 317 14.68 -20.46 -10.21
N LYS A 318 15.09 -21.66 -9.78
CA LYS A 318 14.41 -22.44 -8.75
C LYS A 318 14.91 -22.03 -7.37
N SER A 319 14.08 -22.15 -6.33
CA SER A 319 14.42 -21.70 -4.97
C SER A 319 15.57 -22.49 -4.32
N ASN A 320 15.85 -23.72 -4.78
CA ASN A 320 17.00 -24.50 -4.33
C ASN A 320 18.24 -24.15 -5.18
N TYR A 321 19.14 -23.36 -4.57
CA TYR A 321 20.35 -22.70 -5.11
C TYR A 321 21.32 -23.48 -6.01
N THR A 322 21.06 -24.73 -6.36
CA THR A 322 21.95 -25.58 -7.16
C THR A 322 21.33 -26.08 -8.45
N ASP A 323 20.04 -25.85 -8.66
CA ASP A 323 19.32 -26.40 -9.80
C ASP A 323 18.82 -25.25 -10.69
N THR A 324 19.69 -24.80 -11.60
CA THR A 324 19.20 -24.16 -12.82
C THR A 324 18.48 -25.26 -13.59
N LEU A 325 17.15 -25.25 -13.63
CA LEU A 325 16.50 -25.99 -14.71
C LEU A 325 17.01 -25.38 -16.03
N PRO A 326 17.53 -26.17 -16.98
CA PRO A 326 17.57 -25.75 -18.37
C PRO A 326 16.13 -25.82 -18.90
N GLY A 327 15.25 -24.99 -18.33
CA GLY A 327 13.87 -24.83 -18.76
C GLY A 327 13.81 -23.65 -19.69
N ASP A 328 13.37 -23.89 -20.93
CA ASP A 328 12.98 -22.84 -21.84
C ASP A 328 11.66 -22.25 -21.34
N TYR A 329 11.65 -20.96 -21.02
CA TYR A 329 10.46 -20.23 -20.57
C TYR A 329 10.18 -19.00 -21.45
N ILE A 330 10.92 -18.88 -22.56
CA ILE A 330 10.68 -17.85 -23.57
C ILE A 330 9.52 -18.35 -24.41
N GLU A 331 8.50 -17.51 -24.58
CA GLU A 331 7.39 -17.88 -25.46
C GLU A 331 7.83 -17.91 -26.92
N PRO A 332 7.32 -18.86 -27.72
CA PRO A 332 7.61 -18.86 -29.14
C PRO A 332 6.94 -17.64 -29.79
N THR A 333 7.65 -16.96 -30.68
CA THR A 333 7.12 -15.89 -31.53
C THR A 333 7.38 -16.17 -33.01
N VAL A 334 6.69 -15.49 -33.93
CA VAL A 334 7.03 -15.54 -35.36
C VAL A 334 8.14 -14.53 -35.62
N THR A 335 9.29 -15.02 -36.09
CA THR A 335 10.44 -14.16 -36.42
C THR A 335 10.51 -13.78 -37.88
N ASP A 336 9.86 -14.55 -38.77
CA ASP A 336 9.86 -14.27 -40.21
C ASP A 336 8.63 -14.84 -40.92
N TRP A 337 8.25 -14.17 -42.01
CA TRP A 337 7.16 -14.57 -42.90
C TRP A 337 7.69 -14.67 -44.33
N GLY A 338 7.42 -15.78 -45.01
CA GLY A 338 7.78 -15.98 -46.40
C GLY A 338 7.04 -15.06 -47.39
N SER A 339 7.28 -15.29 -48.68
CA SER A 339 6.56 -14.59 -49.75
C SER A 339 5.34 -15.38 -50.23
N ALA A 340 4.41 -14.76 -50.98
CA ALA A 340 3.29 -15.49 -51.60
C ALA A 340 3.70 -16.67 -52.49
N GLY A 341 4.90 -16.62 -53.09
CA GLY A 341 5.44 -17.71 -53.92
C GLY A 341 5.96 -18.89 -53.09
N LEU A 342 6.34 -18.66 -51.84
CA LEU A 342 6.73 -19.68 -50.87
C LEU A 342 6.20 -19.29 -49.47
N PRO A 343 4.91 -19.53 -49.19
CA PRO A 343 4.29 -19.12 -47.93
C PRO A 343 4.81 -19.98 -46.78
N GLU A 344 5.65 -19.38 -45.94
CA GLU A 344 6.22 -20.01 -44.75
C GLU A 344 6.12 -19.09 -43.53
N ILE A 345 6.13 -19.72 -42.34
CA ILE A 345 6.13 -19.06 -41.03
C ILE A 345 7.32 -19.64 -40.27
N THR A 346 8.23 -18.77 -39.83
CA THR A 346 9.41 -19.18 -39.04
C THR A 346 9.24 -18.75 -37.59
N PHE A 347 9.32 -19.71 -36.67
CA PHE A 347 9.24 -19.44 -35.24
C PHE A 347 10.61 -19.09 -34.65
N SER A 348 10.62 -18.48 -33.46
CA SER A 348 11.83 -18.14 -32.71
C SER A 348 12.62 -19.36 -32.24
N GLU A 349 12.00 -20.54 -32.22
CA GLU A 349 12.53 -21.76 -31.61
C GLU A 349 11.77 -23.00 -32.12
N ILE A 350 12.07 -24.17 -31.56
CA ILE A 350 11.33 -25.41 -31.85
C ILE A 350 10.00 -25.38 -31.12
N VAL A 351 8.91 -25.62 -31.86
CA VAL A 351 7.55 -25.62 -31.29
C VAL A 351 6.98 -27.03 -31.13
N ASP A 352 6.02 -27.20 -30.21
CA ASP A 352 5.21 -28.40 -30.12
C ASP A 352 4.32 -28.50 -31.36
N LYS A 353 4.69 -29.42 -32.24
CA LYS A 353 4.04 -29.66 -33.54
C LYS A 353 2.58 -30.07 -33.39
N SER A 354 2.17 -30.62 -32.25
CA SER A 354 0.76 -30.96 -31.98
C SER A 354 -0.13 -29.71 -31.90
N THR A 355 0.47 -28.55 -31.59
CA THR A 355 -0.23 -27.27 -31.50
C THR A 355 -0.38 -26.57 -32.84
N ILE A 356 0.25 -27.06 -33.92
CA ILE A 356 0.10 -26.53 -35.28
C ILE A 356 -1.11 -27.19 -35.95
N ASN A 357 -2.22 -26.46 -36.04
CA ASN A 357 -3.44 -26.92 -36.67
C ASN A 357 -4.34 -25.75 -37.09
N ALA A 358 -5.52 -26.06 -37.63
CA ALA A 358 -6.46 -25.05 -38.13
C ALA A 358 -7.04 -24.11 -37.03
N ALA A 359 -6.90 -24.44 -35.74
CA ALA A 359 -7.30 -23.54 -34.66
C ALA A 359 -6.24 -22.46 -34.40
N THR A 360 -4.95 -22.80 -34.53
CA THR A 360 -3.82 -21.93 -34.19
C THR A 360 -3.24 -21.17 -35.38
N ILE A 361 -3.31 -21.74 -36.58
CA ILE A 361 -2.90 -21.09 -37.84
C ILE A 361 -4.07 -21.15 -38.83
N ARG A 362 -4.62 -19.98 -39.20
CA ARG A 362 -5.83 -19.91 -40.03
C ARG A 362 -5.87 -18.70 -40.95
N LEU A 363 -6.60 -18.84 -42.05
CA LEU A 363 -6.92 -17.73 -42.94
C LEU A 363 -8.13 -16.95 -42.45
N ASN A 364 -8.13 -15.63 -42.69
CA ASN A 364 -9.33 -14.79 -42.49
C ASN A 364 -10.48 -15.25 -43.40
N SER A 365 -10.19 -15.73 -44.61
CA SER A 365 -11.18 -16.30 -45.54
C SER A 365 -11.79 -17.62 -45.03
N LYS A 366 -11.22 -18.22 -43.96
CA LYS A 366 -11.58 -19.54 -43.41
C LYS A 366 -11.39 -20.71 -44.38
N THR A 367 -10.73 -20.49 -45.52
CA THR A 367 -10.31 -21.58 -46.40
C THR A 367 -9.34 -22.48 -45.63
N PRO A 368 -9.53 -23.81 -45.60
CA PRO A 368 -8.64 -24.71 -44.90
C PRO A 368 -7.20 -24.65 -45.44
N LEU A 369 -6.23 -24.73 -44.53
CA LEU A 369 -4.80 -24.82 -44.84
C LEU A 369 -4.31 -26.26 -44.71
N THR A 370 -3.33 -26.62 -45.53
CA THR A 370 -2.46 -27.78 -45.32
C THR A 370 -1.12 -27.31 -44.77
N PHE A 371 -0.56 -28.07 -43.85
CA PHE A 371 0.69 -27.76 -43.16
C PHE A 371 1.77 -28.78 -43.52
N ASP A 372 2.97 -28.30 -43.82
CA ASP A 372 4.18 -29.11 -43.87
C ASP A 372 5.17 -28.49 -42.86
N ILE A 373 5.55 -29.27 -41.85
CA ILE A 373 6.21 -28.79 -40.62
C ILE A 373 7.60 -29.41 -40.56
N VAL A 374 8.61 -28.56 -40.52
CA VAL A 374 10.02 -28.99 -40.50
C VAL A 374 10.81 -28.18 -39.49
N ASP A 375 11.83 -28.80 -38.88
CA ASP A 375 12.81 -28.09 -38.07
C ASP A 375 14.02 -27.76 -38.94
N LYS A 376 14.47 -26.50 -38.92
CA LYS A 376 15.57 -26.00 -39.75
C LYS A 376 16.56 -25.21 -38.92
N TYR A 377 17.83 -25.25 -39.34
CA TYR A 377 18.85 -24.37 -38.78
C TYR A 377 18.77 -22.99 -39.46
N VAL A 378 18.33 -21.97 -38.74
CA VAL A 378 18.15 -20.60 -39.22
C VAL A 378 18.89 -19.66 -38.27
N SER A 379 19.77 -18.81 -38.82
CA SER A 379 20.47 -17.77 -38.06
C SER A 379 21.17 -18.26 -36.77
N GLY A 380 21.79 -19.44 -36.83
CA GLY A 380 22.58 -19.98 -35.72
C GLY A 380 21.81 -20.80 -34.68
N LYS A 381 20.52 -21.09 -34.90
CA LYS A 381 19.70 -21.93 -34.02
C LYS A 381 18.76 -22.84 -34.81
N ILE A 382 18.32 -23.94 -34.20
CA ILE A 382 17.26 -24.78 -34.78
C ILE A 382 15.91 -24.17 -34.40
N VAL A 383 15.05 -23.98 -35.39
CA VAL A 383 13.70 -23.44 -35.24
C VAL A 383 12.70 -24.28 -36.03
N THR A 384 11.43 -24.23 -35.64
CA THR A 384 10.36 -24.81 -36.46
C THR A 384 9.92 -23.83 -37.55
N VAL A 385 9.81 -24.34 -38.78
CA VAL A 385 9.29 -23.65 -39.96
C VAL A 385 8.04 -24.39 -40.45
N VAL A 386 6.98 -23.63 -40.72
CA VAL A 386 5.70 -24.18 -41.21
C VAL A 386 5.42 -23.65 -42.61
N TYR A 387 5.41 -24.55 -43.57
CA TYR A 387 4.94 -24.28 -44.92
C TYR A 387 3.43 -24.41 -44.97
N ILE A 388 2.76 -23.37 -45.47
CA ILE A 388 1.31 -23.31 -45.55
C ILE A 388 0.83 -23.22 -47.00
N ARG A 389 -0.26 -23.93 -47.31
CA ARG A 389 -0.92 -23.87 -48.61
C ARG A 389 -2.41 -23.96 -48.41
N LYS A 390 -3.21 -23.32 -49.27
CA LYS A 390 -4.65 -23.57 -49.28
C LYS A 390 -4.92 -25.01 -49.71
N TYR A 391 -5.86 -25.66 -49.04
CA TYR A 391 -6.28 -27.02 -49.35
C TYR A 391 -6.76 -27.19 -50.80
N ASN A 392 -7.36 -26.14 -51.38
CA ASN A 392 -7.84 -26.13 -52.76
C ASN A 392 -6.75 -25.85 -53.81
N GLY A 393 -5.48 -25.68 -53.41
CA GLY A 393 -4.34 -25.42 -54.30
C GLY A 393 -4.29 -24.01 -54.91
N SER A 394 -5.22 -23.11 -54.55
CA SER A 394 -5.18 -21.72 -55.04
C SER A 394 -4.07 -20.90 -54.38
N SER A 395 -3.68 -19.80 -55.04
CA SER A 395 -2.61 -18.90 -54.56
C SER A 395 -2.90 -18.32 -53.17
N MET A 396 -1.84 -18.11 -52.39
CA MET A 396 -1.87 -17.41 -51.10
C MET A 396 -1.81 -15.88 -51.25
N SER A 397 -1.56 -15.35 -52.45
CA SER A 397 -1.49 -13.90 -52.67
C SER A 397 -2.80 -13.19 -52.31
N GLY A 398 -2.70 -12.12 -51.52
CA GLY A 398 -3.80 -11.31 -50.98
C GLY A 398 -4.44 -11.88 -49.72
N GLU A 399 -4.01 -13.04 -49.23
CA GLU A 399 -4.62 -13.68 -48.07
C GLU A 399 -3.94 -13.30 -46.76
N THR A 400 -4.76 -13.00 -45.75
CA THR A 400 -4.27 -12.76 -44.39
C THR A 400 -4.30 -14.05 -43.56
N VAL A 401 -3.14 -14.47 -43.09
CA VAL A 401 -2.94 -15.56 -42.13
C VAL A 401 -2.88 -15.00 -40.72
N LYS A 402 -3.54 -15.68 -39.77
CA LYS A 402 -3.49 -15.42 -38.34
C LYS A 402 -2.83 -16.57 -37.62
N VAL A 403 -1.93 -16.25 -36.69
CA VAL A 403 -1.23 -17.20 -35.81
C VAL A 403 -1.51 -16.80 -34.36
N SER A 404 -1.83 -17.77 -33.52
CA SER A 404 -2.04 -17.59 -32.08
C SER A 404 -2.03 -18.94 -31.36
N GLY A 405 -1.64 -18.96 -30.08
CA GLY A 405 -1.81 -20.14 -29.22
C GLY A 405 -0.89 -21.33 -29.55
N ILE A 406 0.18 -21.09 -30.32
CA ILE A 406 1.26 -22.07 -30.54
C ILE A 406 2.04 -22.24 -29.23
N LYS A 407 2.44 -23.47 -28.92
CA LYS A 407 3.30 -23.77 -27.76
C LYS A 407 4.68 -24.22 -28.19
N ASP A 408 5.70 -23.89 -27.41
CA ASP A 408 7.01 -24.51 -27.57
C ASP A 408 7.08 -25.91 -26.96
N THR A 409 8.25 -26.57 -27.05
CA THR A 409 8.48 -27.90 -26.47
C THR A 409 8.53 -27.92 -24.93
N ALA A 410 8.73 -26.76 -24.29
CA ALA A 410 8.65 -26.59 -22.84
C ALA A 410 7.23 -26.21 -22.37
N GLY A 411 6.31 -25.97 -23.31
CA GLY A 411 4.90 -25.69 -23.08
C GLY A 411 4.54 -24.21 -22.97
N ASN A 412 5.46 -23.27 -23.22
CA ASN A 412 5.13 -21.85 -23.20
C ASN A 412 4.28 -21.50 -24.40
N ILE A 413 3.19 -20.73 -24.17
CA ILE A 413 2.22 -20.38 -25.20
C ILE A 413 2.56 -19.00 -25.76
N MET A 414 2.64 -18.86 -27.08
CA MET A 414 2.76 -17.58 -27.78
C MET A 414 1.75 -16.55 -27.25
N SER A 415 2.22 -15.39 -26.80
CA SER A 415 1.36 -14.28 -26.40
C SER A 415 0.72 -13.60 -27.60
N GLY A 416 -0.58 -13.33 -27.49
CA GLY A 416 -1.33 -12.55 -28.47
C GLY A 416 -1.62 -13.29 -29.79
N SER A 417 -1.96 -12.51 -30.83
CA SER A 417 -2.16 -13.02 -32.18
C SER A 417 -1.40 -12.15 -33.17
N LEU A 418 -0.63 -12.81 -34.05
CA LEU A 418 0.07 -12.17 -35.15
C LEU A 418 -0.69 -12.40 -36.46
N SER A 419 -0.58 -11.44 -37.38
CA SER A 419 -1.23 -11.51 -38.69
C SER A 419 -0.26 -11.06 -39.79
N HIS A 420 -0.34 -11.71 -40.95
CA HIS A 420 0.44 -11.35 -42.13
C HIS A 420 -0.38 -11.55 -43.40
N THR A 421 -0.24 -10.66 -44.38
CA THR A 421 -0.88 -10.77 -45.69
C THR A 421 0.18 -11.08 -46.75
N TYR A 422 0.02 -12.22 -47.43
CA TYR A 422 0.95 -12.70 -48.45
C TYR A 422 0.76 -12.01 -49.81
#